data_AF-A0A1E3QJW7-F1
#
_entry.id   AF-A0A1E3QJW7-F1
#
_cell.length_a   1.000
_cell.length_b   1.000
_cell.length_c   1.000
_cell.angle_alpha   90.00
_cell.angle_beta   90.00
_cell.angle_gamma   90.00
#
_symmetry.space_group_name_H-M   'P 1'
#
loop_
_entity.id
_entity.type
_entity.pdbx_description
1 polymer ?
#
loop_
_entity_poly.entity_id
_entity_poly.type
_entity_poly.pdbx_seq_one_letter_code
_entity_poly.pdbx_strand_id
1 'polypeptide(L)'
;MASATKVTLDSHDKLVLCTLFDKEMGGVASKYSEADIPRDLFFDEDKKIIFNYKTGVMIDMNLPPERYVEDANIVEAYLRIEVEAISIVDLISPTERDALVKLQSSKSILETRILNDPSGKGQKYASVYNNVAQIERYLLLLFESTTLVGDTIPELEESYTAATLLNVISLREKHITSLLYKAIELALPEQEVQSNTGLNQVTYKLSARGARILSAAYGQLAAVYLDRAARFERLAAGYRAQNLAPETLKPILDIIFSAEVSASNLMNQAAFFGDEFTGLLALKVNPYAKLCGSIVKDSIVDSVNKHINQ
;
A
#
# COMPACT_ATOMS: atom_id res chain seq x y z
N MET A 1 13.76 -12.19 32.75
CA MET A 1 12.45 -12.59 32.21
C MET A 1 11.75 -11.33 31.73
N ALA A 2 11.96 -10.95 30.47
CA ALA A 2 11.42 -9.73 29.89
C ALA A 2 10.03 -10.03 29.31
N SER A 3 9.00 -9.42 29.91
CA SER A 3 7.63 -9.45 29.39
C SER A 3 7.56 -8.53 28.17
N ALA A 4 7.66 -9.09 26.97
CA ALA A 4 7.40 -8.38 25.73
C ALA A 4 6.01 -7.73 25.81
N THR A 5 5.97 -6.39 25.85
CA THR A 5 4.69 -5.67 25.77
C THR A 5 4.15 -5.91 24.37
N LYS A 6 3.23 -6.88 24.27
CA LYS A 6 2.51 -7.23 23.05
C LYS A 6 1.66 -6.00 22.67
N VAL A 7 2.13 -5.19 21.72
CA VAL A 7 1.23 -4.33 20.96
C VAL A 7 0.53 -5.25 19.97
N THR A 8 -0.48 -5.96 20.45
CA THR A 8 -1.44 -6.64 19.58
C THR A 8 -2.26 -5.55 18.91
N LEU A 9 -1.89 -5.20 17.68
CA LEU A 9 -2.88 -4.71 16.71
C LEU A 9 -3.93 -5.81 16.62
N ASP A 10 -5.16 -5.50 17.01
CA ASP A 10 -6.25 -6.46 16.98
C ASP A 10 -6.42 -6.97 15.54
N SER A 11 -6.87 -8.21 15.40
CA SER A 11 -7.21 -8.81 14.10
C SER A 11 -8.21 -7.94 13.32
N HIS A 12 -9.02 -7.15 14.02
CA HIS A 12 -9.91 -6.15 13.46
C HIS A 12 -9.16 -4.93 12.89
N ASP A 13 -8.12 -4.42 13.56
CA ASP A 13 -7.34 -3.23 13.15
C ASP A 13 -6.46 -3.48 11.90
N LYS A 14 -6.07 -4.74 11.65
CA LYS A 14 -5.26 -5.11 10.47
C LYS A 14 -6.09 -5.27 9.20
N LEU A 15 -7.33 -5.75 9.33
CA LEU A 15 -8.30 -5.76 8.23
C LEU A 15 -8.70 -4.32 7.87
N VAL A 16 -8.80 -3.46 8.89
CA VAL A 16 -9.15 -2.04 8.76
C VAL A 16 -8.09 -1.25 7.98
N LEU A 17 -6.81 -1.62 8.00
CA LEU A 17 -5.79 -0.97 7.17
C LEU A 17 -5.98 -1.22 5.66
N CYS A 18 -6.46 -2.39 5.23
CA CYS A 18 -6.75 -2.63 3.80
C CYS A 18 -8.03 -1.92 3.34
N THR A 19 -9.03 -1.78 4.21
CA THR A 19 -10.29 -1.08 3.92
C THR A 19 -10.28 0.43 4.18
N LEU A 20 -9.38 0.95 5.04
CA LEU A 20 -9.23 2.40 5.27
C LEU A 20 -8.59 3.10 4.08
N PHE A 21 -7.68 2.41 3.37
CA PHE A 21 -7.15 2.93 2.12
C PHE A 21 -8.24 3.16 1.08
N ASP A 22 -9.33 2.37 1.06
CA ASP A 22 -10.45 2.57 0.13
C ASP A 22 -11.50 3.58 0.65
N LYS A 23 -11.81 3.59 1.96
CA LYS A 23 -12.85 4.50 2.52
C LYS A 23 -12.39 5.94 2.74
N GLU A 24 -11.12 6.20 3.05
CA GLU A 24 -10.63 7.57 3.25
C GLU A 24 -10.03 8.19 1.98
N MET A 25 -9.33 7.43 1.13
CA MET A 25 -8.72 8.01 -0.10
C MET A 25 -9.76 8.38 -1.17
N GLY A 26 -10.92 7.70 -1.20
CA GLY A 26 -12.02 8.04 -2.12
C GLY A 26 -12.83 9.28 -1.72
N GLY A 27 -12.71 9.74 -0.47
CA GLY A 27 -13.57 10.79 0.10
C GLY A 27 -12.90 12.15 0.33
N VAL A 28 -11.58 12.21 0.43
CA VAL A 28 -10.86 13.42 0.87
C VAL A 28 -10.82 14.53 -0.19
N ALA A 29 -11.02 14.21 -1.48
CA ALA A 29 -11.10 15.24 -2.53
C ALA A 29 -12.33 16.16 -2.44
N SER A 30 -13.38 15.78 -1.67
CA SER A 30 -14.60 16.58 -1.51
C SER A 30 -14.63 17.42 -0.22
N LYS A 31 -13.58 17.35 0.62
CA LYS A 31 -13.59 17.92 1.98
C LYS A 31 -12.51 18.94 2.29
N TYR A 32 -11.72 19.40 1.32
CA TYR A 32 -10.86 20.56 1.58
C TYR A 32 -11.70 21.84 1.54
N SER A 33 -12.15 22.28 2.72
CA SER A 33 -12.42 23.70 2.93
C SER A 33 -11.09 24.46 2.80
N GLU A 34 -11.08 25.73 2.39
CA GLU A 34 -9.84 26.54 2.32
C GLU A 34 -9.08 26.60 3.66
N ALA A 35 -9.67 26.16 4.78
CA ALA A 35 -9.06 26.10 6.10
C ALA A 35 -8.24 24.82 6.39
N ASP A 36 -8.33 23.77 5.56
CA ASP A 36 -7.68 22.47 5.79
C ASP A 36 -6.46 22.21 4.88
N ILE A 37 -5.98 23.26 4.21
CA ILE A 37 -4.81 23.18 3.33
C ILE A 37 -3.54 23.05 4.20
N PRO A 38 -2.74 21.97 4.05
CA PRO A 38 -1.46 21.85 4.74
C PRO A 38 -0.60 23.10 4.50
N ARG A 39 0.02 23.64 5.56
CA ARG A 39 0.81 24.90 5.53
C ARG A 39 1.98 24.90 4.54
N ASP A 40 2.31 23.75 3.95
CA ASP A 40 3.43 23.56 3.05
C ASP A 40 3.02 23.51 1.56
N LEU A 41 1.73 23.66 1.26
CA LEU A 41 1.21 23.74 -0.10
C LEU A 41 1.09 25.21 -0.53
N PHE A 42 1.75 25.55 -1.63
CA PHE A 42 1.65 26.87 -2.24
C PHE A 42 0.85 26.78 -3.52
N PHE A 43 -0.07 27.72 -3.69
CA PHE A 43 -0.83 27.90 -4.91
C PHE A 43 -0.21 29.02 -5.72
N ASP A 44 -0.10 28.81 -7.03
CA ASP A 44 0.10 29.92 -7.97
C ASP A 44 -1.14 30.85 -7.95
N GLU A 45 -1.03 32.07 -8.48
CA GLU A 45 -2.07 33.12 -8.46
C GLU A 45 -3.41 32.63 -9.04
N ASP A 46 -3.34 31.68 -9.99
CA ASP A 46 -4.49 31.04 -10.64
C ASP A 46 -5.01 29.78 -9.91
N LYS A 47 -4.40 29.37 -8.78
CA LYS A 47 -4.62 28.08 -8.08
C LYS A 47 -4.45 26.82 -8.95
N LYS A 48 -3.74 26.94 -10.07
CA LYS A 48 -3.53 25.84 -11.04
C LYS A 48 -2.35 24.94 -10.72
N ILE A 49 -1.40 25.44 -9.92
CA ILE A 49 -0.19 24.71 -9.54
C ILE A 49 -0.16 24.63 -8.03
N ILE A 50 0.07 23.43 -7.51
CA ILE A 50 0.24 23.16 -6.09
C ILE A 50 1.67 22.66 -5.89
N PHE A 51 2.49 23.41 -5.17
CA PHE A 51 3.87 23.03 -4.87
C PHE A 51 4.03 22.61 -3.41
N ASN A 52 4.60 21.42 -3.19
CA ASN A 52 4.96 20.93 -1.87
C ASN A 52 6.48 21.10 -1.66
N TYR A 53 6.90 22.09 -0.87
CA TYR A 53 8.32 22.37 -0.62
C TYR A 53 9.05 21.26 0.14
N LYS A 54 8.34 20.47 0.96
CA LYS A 54 8.94 19.37 1.72
C LYS A 54 9.34 18.22 0.82
N THR A 55 8.55 17.96 -0.21
CA THR A 55 8.77 16.82 -1.12
C THR A 55 9.38 17.25 -2.45
N GLY A 56 9.30 18.53 -2.83
CA GLY A 56 9.70 18.97 -4.17
C GLY A 56 8.74 18.47 -5.27
N VAL A 57 7.54 18.03 -4.91
CA VAL A 57 6.50 17.64 -5.86
C VAL A 57 5.69 18.87 -6.26
N MET A 58 5.57 19.09 -7.56
CA MET A 58 4.75 20.12 -8.18
C MET A 58 3.58 19.47 -8.91
N ILE A 59 2.37 19.70 -8.43
CA ILE A 59 1.13 19.26 -9.08
C ILE A 59 0.67 20.37 -10.01
N ASP A 60 0.68 20.11 -11.31
CA ASP A 60 0.18 21.02 -12.36
C ASP A 60 -1.15 20.49 -12.90
N MET A 61 -2.23 21.25 -12.67
CA MET A 61 -3.59 20.89 -13.06
C MET A 61 -3.81 20.98 -14.58
N ASN A 62 -2.87 21.58 -15.33
CA ASN A 62 -2.94 21.66 -16.79
C ASN A 62 -2.28 20.46 -17.48
N LEU A 63 -1.57 19.61 -16.73
CA LEU A 63 -1.00 18.39 -17.29
C LEU A 63 -2.09 17.36 -17.60
N PRO A 64 -1.91 16.53 -18.64
CA PRO A 64 -2.85 15.47 -18.94
C PRO A 64 -2.97 14.52 -17.73
N PRO A 65 -4.18 13.97 -17.46
CA PRO A 65 -4.38 13.08 -16.33
C PRO A 65 -3.45 11.84 -16.35
N GLU A 66 -3.10 11.37 -17.55
CA GLU A 66 -2.21 10.23 -17.79
C GLU A 66 -1.09 10.65 -18.74
N ARG A 67 0.17 10.41 -18.33
CA ARG A 67 1.36 10.88 -19.07
C ARG A 67 1.46 10.30 -20.48
N TYR A 68 1.13 9.01 -20.63
CA TYR A 68 1.35 8.26 -21.86
C TYR A 68 0.08 8.02 -22.69
N VAL A 69 -1.05 8.60 -22.27
CA VAL A 69 -2.32 8.57 -22.99
C VAL A 69 -2.76 10.01 -23.27
N GLU A 70 -2.27 10.56 -24.37
CA GLU A 70 -2.49 11.97 -24.74
C GLU A 70 -3.93 12.29 -25.16
N ASP A 71 -4.66 11.28 -25.67
CA ASP A 71 -6.03 11.46 -26.14
C ASP A 71 -7.01 11.48 -24.97
N ALA A 72 -7.53 12.67 -24.67
CA ALA A 72 -8.50 12.90 -23.60
C ALA A 72 -9.77 12.04 -23.72
N ASN A 73 -10.20 11.71 -24.95
CA ASN A 73 -11.40 10.88 -25.14
C ASN A 73 -11.15 9.43 -24.72
N ILE A 74 -9.92 8.94 -24.91
CA ILE A 74 -9.52 7.60 -24.50
C ILE A 74 -9.37 7.53 -22.98
N VAL A 75 -8.77 8.54 -22.37
CA VAL A 75 -8.68 8.64 -20.90
C VAL A 75 -10.07 8.64 -20.27
N GLU A 76 -11.01 9.40 -20.84
CA GLU A 76 -12.41 9.46 -20.37
C GLU A 76 -13.14 8.12 -20.58
N ALA A 77 -12.93 7.46 -21.73
CA ALA A 77 -13.51 6.14 -21.98
C ALA A 77 -12.99 5.08 -20.98
N TYR A 78 -11.68 5.06 -20.70
CA TYR A 78 -11.10 4.17 -19.70
C TYR A 78 -11.56 4.51 -18.28
N LEU A 79 -11.67 5.78 -17.93
CA LEU A 79 -12.20 6.18 -16.62
C LEU A 79 -13.63 5.66 -16.40
N ARG A 80 -14.48 5.70 -17.43
CA ARG A 80 -15.84 5.12 -17.34
C ARG A 80 -15.81 3.62 -17.11
N ILE A 81 -14.89 2.90 -17.76
CA ILE A 81 -14.70 1.46 -17.55
C ILE A 81 -14.20 1.18 -16.13
N GLU A 82 -13.29 2.00 -15.60
CA GLU A 82 -12.84 1.87 -14.22
C GLU A 82 -13.99 2.08 -13.22
N VAL A 83 -14.79 3.13 -13.40
CA VAL A 83 -15.95 3.40 -12.54
C VAL A 83 -16.95 2.24 -12.59
N GLU A 84 -17.20 1.68 -13.78
CA GLU A 84 -18.03 0.49 -13.95
C GLU A 84 -17.47 -0.70 -13.16
N ALA A 85 -16.18 -1.01 -13.31
CA ALA A 85 -15.52 -2.11 -12.60
C ALA A 85 -15.53 -1.89 -11.08
N ILE A 86 -15.21 -0.68 -10.62
CA ILE A 86 -15.19 -0.31 -9.19
C ILE A 86 -16.59 -0.41 -8.58
N SER A 87 -17.64 -0.01 -9.30
CA SER A 87 -19.02 -0.09 -8.80
C SER A 87 -19.48 -1.53 -8.49
N ILE A 88 -18.86 -2.54 -9.12
CA ILE A 88 -19.13 -3.95 -8.82
C ILE A 88 -18.56 -4.35 -7.45
N VAL A 89 -17.49 -3.68 -7.01
CA VAL A 89 -16.74 -4.03 -5.79
C VAL A 89 -16.97 -3.08 -4.61
N ASP A 90 -17.53 -1.88 -4.84
CA ASP A 90 -17.73 -0.80 -3.84
C ASP A 90 -18.52 -1.20 -2.58
N LEU A 91 -19.19 -2.36 -2.58
CA LEU A 91 -20.00 -2.86 -1.46
C LEU A 91 -19.67 -4.29 -1.05
N ILE A 92 -18.52 -4.84 -1.48
CA ILE A 92 -18.14 -6.19 -1.10
C ILE A 92 -17.79 -6.24 0.39
N SER A 93 -18.59 -6.98 1.15
CA SER A 93 -18.19 -7.43 2.49
C SER A 93 -17.24 -8.62 2.34
N PRO A 94 -16.18 -8.75 3.16
CA PRO A 94 -15.31 -9.92 3.17
C PRO A 94 -16.05 -11.25 3.43
N THR A 95 -17.26 -11.18 3.99
CA THR A 95 -18.13 -12.32 4.29
C THR A 95 -19.18 -12.61 3.21
N GLU A 96 -19.21 -11.80 2.15
CA GLU A 96 -20.18 -11.95 1.08
C GLU A 96 -19.83 -13.17 0.20
N ARG A 97 -20.78 -14.09 0.02
CA ARG A 97 -20.59 -15.30 -0.78
C ARG A 97 -20.18 -15.00 -2.23
N ASP A 98 -20.63 -13.86 -2.75
CA ASP A 98 -20.40 -13.47 -4.14
C ASP A 98 -19.16 -12.57 -4.29
N ALA A 99 -18.39 -12.31 -3.21
CA ALA A 99 -17.20 -11.46 -3.24
C ALA A 99 -16.19 -11.93 -4.30
N LEU A 100 -15.94 -13.24 -4.36
CA LEU A 100 -15.02 -13.83 -5.35
C LEU A 100 -15.49 -13.57 -6.79
N VAL A 101 -16.77 -13.79 -7.06
CA VAL A 101 -17.37 -13.62 -8.40
C VAL A 101 -17.33 -12.16 -8.82
N LYS A 102 -17.68 -11.24 -7.92
CA LYS A 102 -17.65 -9.80 -8.17
C LYS A 102 -16.22 -9.29 -8.43
N LEU A 103 -15.24 -9.70 -7.62
CA LEU A 103 -13.82 -9.34 -7.83
C LEU A 103 -13.29 -9.89 -9.15
N GLN A 104 -13.57 -11.15 -9.48
CA GLN A 104 -13.19 -11.74 -10.77
C GLN A 104 -13.84 -11.03 -11.95
N SER A 105 -15.12 -10.66 -11.83
CA SER A 105 -15.84 -9.92 -12.87
C SER A 105 -15.24 -8.52 -13.08
N SER A 106 -15.01 -7.78 -11.99
CA SER A 106 -14.35 -6.48 -12.04
C SER A 106 -12.95 -6.56 -12.66
N LYS A 107 -12.14 -7.54 -12.26
CA LYS A 107 -10.82 -7.79 -12.84
C LYS A 107 -10.91 -8.04 -14.35
N SER A 108 -11.81 -8.92 -14.76
CA SER A 108 -12.00 -9.29 -16.17
C SER A 108 -12.39 -8.09 -17.03
N ILE A 109 -13.24 -7.19 -16.51
CA ILE A 109 -13.62 -5.94 -17.19
C ILE A 109 -12.39 -5.07 -17.44
N LEU A 110 -11.57 -4.82 -16.43
CA LEU A 110 -10.37 -4.01 -16.54
C LEU A 110 -9.34 -4.62 -17.51
N GLU A 111 -9.09 -5.92 -17.39
CA GLU A 111 -8.13 -6.62 -18.26
C GLU A 111 -8.60 -6.65 -19.72
N THR A 112 -9.86 -6.99 -19.96
CA THR A 112 -10.36 -7.20 -21.33
C THR A 112 -10.60 -5.88 -22.06
N ARG A 113 -11.10 -4.86 -21.36
CA ARG A 113 -11.54 -3.60 -22.00
C ARG A 113 -10.50 -2.48 -21.95
N ILE A 114 -9.47 -2.61 -21.11
CA ILE A 114 -8.38 -1.64 -21.04
C ILE A 114 -7.06 -2.31 -21.41
N LEU A 115 -6.56 -3.27 -20.63
CA LEU A 115 -5.22 -3.83 -20.85
C LEU A 115 -5.07 -4.58 -22.19
N ASN A 116 -6.13 -5.26 -22.62
CA ASN A 116 -6.20 -5.99 -23.88
C ASN A 116 -6.88 -5.17 -25.00
N ASP A 117 -7.03 -3.85 -24.82
CA ASP A 117 -7.56 -2.99 -25.87
C ASP A 117 -6.74 -3.15 -27.17
N PRO A 118 -7.38 -3.40 -28.34
CA PRO A 118 -6.69 -3.65 -29.60
C PRO A 118 -5.74 -2.52 -30.05
N SER A 119 -5.96 -1.28 -29.59
CA SER A 119 -5.07 -0.17 -29.93
C SER A 119 -3.75 -0.19 -29.16
N GLY A 120 -3.62 -1.04 -28.13
CA GLY A 120 -2.47 -1.12 -27.24
C GLY A 120 -2.31 0.09 -26.31
N LYS A 121 -3.18 1.11 -26.42
CA LYS A 121 -3.10 2.33 -25.59
C LYS A 121 -3.40 2.05 -24.12
N GLY A 122 -4.25 1.07 -23.82
CA GLY A 122 -4.55 0.71 -22.44
C GLY A 122 -3.37 0.12 -21.67
N GLN A 123 -2.38 -0.46 -22.35
CA GLN A 123 -1.13 -0.91 -21.71
C GLN A 123 -0.27 0.24 -21.17
N LYS A 124 -0.54 1.48 -21.61
CA LYS A 124 0.13 2.71 -21.17
C LYS A 124 -0.67 3.49 -20.12
N TYR A 125 -1.84 2.99 -19.74
CA TYR A 125 -2.72 3.63 -18.76
C TYR A 125 -2.30 3.18 -17.36
N ALA A 126 -1.74 4.07 -16.53
CA ALA A 126 -1.13 3.66 -15.27
C ALA A 126 -2.19 3.18 -14.25
N SER A 127 -3.32 3.88 -14.21
CA SER A 127 -4.42 3.66 -13.26
C SER A 127 -4.96 2.21 -13.27
N VAL A 128 -5.09 1.58 -14.44
CA VAL A 128 -5.64 0.21 -14.52
C VAL A 128 -4.76 -0.81 -13.81
N TYR A 129 -3.43 -0.69 -13.88
CA TYR A 129 -2.54 -1.63 -13.19
C TYR A 129 -2.67 -1.51 -11.67
N ASN A 130 -2.86 -0.28 -11.17
CA ASN A 130 -3.10 -0.03 -9.76
C ASN A 130 -4.43 -0.66 -9.30
N ASN A 131 -5.50 -0.47 -10.07
CA ASN A 131 -6.82 -1.05 -9.76
C ASN A 131 -6.82 -2.59 -9.85
N VAL A 132 -6.17 -3.18 -10.85
CA VAL A 132 -6.02 -4.64 -10.95
C VAL A 132 -5.20 -5.19 -9.80
N ALA A 133 -4.13 -4.51 -9.38
CA ALA A 133 -3.33 -4.90 -8.22
C ALA A 133 -4.16 -4.89 -6.94
N GLN A 134 -4.99 -3.87 -6.72
CA GLN A 134 -5.89 -3.79 -5.57
C GLN A 134 -6.88 -4.97 -5.55
N ILE A 135 -7.49 -5.31 -6.70
CA ILE A 135 -8.39 -6.46 -6.81
C ILE A 135 -7.65 -7.77 -6.52
N GLU A 136 -6.44 -7.95 -7.06
CA GLU A 136 -5.61 -9.13 -6.77
C GLU A 136 -5.22 -9.25 -5.30
N ARG A 137 -4.96 -8.13 -4.61
CA ARG A 137 -4.74 -8.12 -3.16
C ARG A 137 -5.97 -8.61 -2.41
N TYR A 138 -7.18 -8.15 -2.78
CA TYR A 138 -8.42 -8.64 -2.18
C TYR A 138 -8.66 -10.12 -2.45
N LEU A 139 -8.40 -10.59 -3.66
CA LEU A 139 -8.48 -12.01 -4.01
C LEU A 139 -7.50 -12.85 -3.19
N LEU A 140 -6.27 -12.37 -2.98
CA LEU A 140 -5.30 -13.02 -2.11
C LEU A 140 -5.79 -13.06 -0.65
N LEU A 141 -6.37 -11.97 -0.15
CA LEU A 141 -6.93 -11.92 1.20
C LEU A 141 -8.07 -12.93 1.39
N LEU A 142 -8.99 -13.02 0.42
CA LEU A 142 -10.06 -14.01 0.44
C LEU A 142 -9.50 -15.42 0.43
N PHE A 143 -8.55 -15.70 -0.46
CA PHE A 143 -7.86 -16.99 -0.53
C PHE A 143 -7.18 -17.34 0.80
N GLU A 144 -6.50 -16.39 1.44
CA GLU A 144 -5.89 -16.61 2.76
C GLU A 144 -6.95 -16.89 3.83
N SER A 145 -8.07 -16.15 3.82
CA SER A 145 -9.14 -16.35 4.80
C SER A 145 -9.81 -17.72 4.67
N THR A 146 -10.04 -18.22 3.46
CA THR A 146 -10.69 -19.52 3.22
C THR A 146 -9.76 -20.70 3.48
N THR A 147 -8.45 -20.51 3.30
CA THR A 147 -7.48 -21.62 3.30
C THR A 147 -6.66 -21.70 4.60
N LEU A 148 -6.49 -20.59 5.33
CA LEU A 148 -5.71 -20.53 6.58
C LEU A 148 -6.57 -20.49 7.85
N VAL A 149 -7.82 -20.05 7.77
CA VAL A 149 -8.78 -20.04 8.90
C VAL A 149 -9.67 -21.27 8.73
N GLY A 150 -9.16 -22.42 9.15
CA GLY A 150 -9.71 -23.74 8.83
C GLY A 150 -11.05 -24.09 9.46
N ASP A 151 -12.13 -23.39 9.12
CA ASP A 151 -13.47 -23.74 9.61
C ASP A 151 -14.46 -24.28 8.58
N THR A 152 -14.30 -24.12 7.25
CA THR A 152 -15.33 -24.65 6.32
C THR A 152 -14.89 -24.89 4.87
N ILE A 153 -14.01 -25.86 4.58
CA ILE A 153 -14.11 -26.59 3.31
C ILE A 153 -13.89 -28.09 3.57
N PRO A 154 -14.96 -28.88 3.75
CA PRO A 154 -14.87 -30.34 3.95
C PRO A 154 -14.44 -31.12 2.69
N GLU A 155 -14.21 -30.44 1.57
CA GLU A 155 -14.09 -31.07 0.24
C GLU A 155 -12.80 -30.74 -0.52
N LEU A 156 -11.87 -29.98 0.07
CA LEU A 156 -10.51 -29.88 -0.47
C LEU A 156 -9.72 -31.08 0.06
N GLU A 157 -9.90 -32.19 -0.65
CA GLU A 157 -9.10 -33.41 -0.56
C GLU A 157 -7.61 -33.10 -0.38
N GLU A 158 -6.97 -33.92 0.45
CA GLU A 158 -5.52 -34.05 0.67
C GLU A 158 -4.65 -33.58 -0.53
N SER A 159 -4.08 -32.37 -0.53
CA SER A 159 -3.02 -32.06 -1.52
C SER A 159 -2.11 -30.85 -1.26
N TYR A 160 -2.48 -29.86 -0.46
CA TYR A 160 -1.62 -28.66 -0.32
C TYR A 160 -0.79 -28.72 0.96
N THR A 161 0.49 -29.08 0.82
CA THR A 161 1.46 -28.86 1.90
C THR A 161 1.55 -27.35 2.21
N ALA A 162 1.92 -27.00 3.45
CA ALA A 162 2.18 -25.60 3.81
C ALA A 162 3.20 -24.92 2.86
N ALA A 163 4.15 -25.69 2.34
CA ALA A 163 5.11 -25.23 1.33
C ALA A 163 4.43 -24.87 0.00
N THR A 164 3.49 -25.70 -0.47
CA THR A 164 2.72 -25.41 -1.69
C THR A 164 1.88 -24.15 -1.54
N LEU A 165 1.23 -23.95 -0.39
CA LEU A 165 0.43 -22.75 -0.13
C LEU A 165 1.29 -21.48 -0.11
N LEU A 166 2.44 -21.53 0.58
CA LEU A 166 3.41 -20.42 0.60
C LEU A 166 3.95 -20.09 -0.80
N ASN A 167 4.14 -21.10 -1.66
CA ASN A 167 4.54 -20.88 -3.05
C ASN A 167 3.45 -20.16 -3.85
N VAL A 168 2.18 -20.56 -3.70
CA VAL A 168 1.04 -19.90 -4.37
C VAL A 168 0.92 -18.44 -3.92
N ILE A 169 0.99 -18.18 -2.62
CA ILE A 169 0.97 -16.82 -2.05
C ILE A 169 2.14 -16.00 -2.61
N SER A 170 3.36 -16.56 -2.60
CA SER A 170 4.56 -15.87 -3.10
C SER A 170 4.46 -15.53 -4.60
N LEU A 171 3.86 -16.41 -5.40
CA LEU A 171 3.62 -16.15 -6.82
C LEU A 171 2.61 -15.02 -7.03
N ARG A 172 1.52 -15.00 -6.24
CA ARG A 172 0.54 -13.91 -6.28
C ARG A 172 1.13 -12.57 -5.81
N GLU A 173 1.91 -12.56 -4.73
CA GLU A 173 2.64 -11.36 -4.28
C GLU A 173 3.53 -10.81 -5.40
N LYS A 174 4.29 -11.68 -6.09
CA LYS A 174 5.14 -11.27 -7.22
C LYS A 174 4.33 -10.67 -8.37
N HIS A 175 3.15 -11.22 -8.65
CA HIS A 175 2.27 -10.67 -9.67
C HIS A 175 1.72 -9.29 -9.27
N ILE A 176 1.19 -9.15 -8.05
CA ILE A 176 0.68 -7.89 -7.51
C ILE A 176 1.78 -6.81 -7.53
N THR A 177 2.97 -7.13 -7.02
CA THR A 177 4.10 -6.19 -7.01
C THR A 177 4.52 -5.81 -8.43
N SER A 178 4.52 -6.74 -9.39
CA SER A 178 4.77 -6.43 -10.80
C SER A 178 3.76 -5.44 -11.40
N LEU A 179 2.47 -5.59 -11.08
CA LEU A 179 1.44 -4.64 -11.53
C LEU A 179 1.67 -3.25 -10.93
N LEU A 180 1.97 -3.17 -9.63
CA LEU A 180 2.22 -1.92 -8.93
C LEU A 180 3.49 -1.21 -9.43
N TYR A 181 4.56 -1.96 -9.68
CA TYR A 181 5.76 -1.40 -10.31
C TYR A 181 5.46 -0.88 -11.71
N LYS A 182 4.60 -1.55 -12.48
CA LYS A 182 4.18 -1.05 -13.79
C LYS A 182 3.37 0.24 -13.69
N ALA A 183 2.47 0.34 -12.70
CA ALA A 183 1.73 1.58 -12.43
C ALA A 183 2.68 2.73 -12.09
N ILE A 184 3.68 2.48 -11.24
CA ILE A 184 4.70 3.47 -10.87
C ILE A 184 5.54 3.89 -12.08
N GLU A 185 6.03 2.93 -12.87
CA GLU A 185 6.81 3.19 -14.08
C GLU A 185 6.05 4.12 -15.05
N LEU A 186 4.76 3.89 -15.23
CA LEU A 186 3.92 4.68 -16.14
C LEU A 186 3.52 6.06 -15.57
N ALA A 187 3.44 6.19 -14.25
CA ALA A 187 3.00 7.44 -13.59
C ALA A 187 4.16 8.35 -13.19
N LEU A 188 5.36 7.81 -12.98
CA LEU A 188 6.52 8.58 -12.50
C LEU A 188 7.05 9.48 -13.63
N PRO A 189 7.17 10.81 -13.41
CA PRO A 189 7.70 11.71 -14.40
C PRO A 189 9.22 11.68 -14.38
N GLU A 190 9.85 12.20 -15.44
CA GLU A 190 11.29 12.45 -15.40
C GLU A 190 11.61 13.53 -14.37
N GLN A 191 12.76 13.37 -13.71
CA GLN A 191 13.25 14.34 -12.74
C GLN A 191 13.68 15.62 -13.45
N GLU A 192 13.09 16.75 -13.09
CA GLU A 192 13.56 18.05 -13.53
C GLU A 192 14.53 18.60 -12.48
N VAL A 193 15.78 18.85 -12.87
CA VAL A 193 16.77 19.51 -12.02
C VAL A 193 16.68 21.00 -12.28
N GLN A 194 16.06 21.74 -11.35
CA GLN A 194 16.05 23.20 -11.42
C GLN A 194 17.30 23.75 -10.72
N SER A 195 18.13 24.48 -11.46
CA SER A 195 19.40 25.04 -10.99
C SER A 195 19.32 26.52 -10.55
N ASN A 196 18.11 27.07 -10.43
CA ASN A 196 17.90 28.52 -10.37
C ASN A 196 18.32 29.21 -9.06
N THR A 197 18.67 28.46 -7.99
CA THR A 197 18.98 29.04 -6.66
C THR A 197 20.29 28.55 -6.04
N GLY A 198 21.14 27.85 -6.79
CA GLY A 198 22.38 27.26 -6.27
C GLY A 198 22.17 26.03 -5.35
N LEU A 199 20.92 25.67 -5.07
CA LEU A 199 20.52 24.37 -4.54
C LEU A 199 19.94 23.57 -5.71
N ASN A 200 20.55 22.43 -6.03
CA ASN A 200 19.97 21.48 -6.98
C ASN A 200 18.72 20.86 -6.35
N GLN A 201 17.57 21.51 -6.51
CA GLN A 201 16.30 20.95 -6.06
C GLN A 201 15.76 20.08 -7.19
N VAL A 202 15.65 18.78 -6.91
CA VAL A 202 14.98 17.84 -7.79
C VAL A 202 13.49 18.07 -7.64
N THR A 203 12.83 18.50 -8.71
CA THR A 203 11.39 18.71 -8.74
C THR A 203 10.70 17.67 -9.61
N TYR A 204 9.62 17.09 -9.11
CA TYR A 204 8.76 16.21 -9.90
C TYR A 204 7.52 16.98 -10.34
N LYS A 205 7.31 17.11 -11.65
CA LYS A 205 6.11 17.75 -12.20
C LYS A 205 5.07 16.69 -12.56
N LEU A 206 3.91 16.73 -11.92
CA LEU A 206 2.87 15.70 -11.99
C LEU A 206 1.49 16.30 -12.26
N SER A 207 0.61 15.55 -12.92
CA SER A 207 -0.82 15.85 -12.86
C SER A 207 -1.38 15.42 -11.51
N ALA A 208 -2.53 15.97 -11.10
CA ALA A 208 -3.18 15.57 -9.85
C ALA A 208 -3.52 14.07 -9.83
N ARG A 209 -3.92 13.50 -10.98
CA ARG A 209 -4.17 12.07 -11.12
C ARG A 209 -2.88 11.25 -11.01
N GLY A 210 -1.79 11.69 -11.65
CA GLY A 210 -0.48 11.02 -11.55
C GLY A 210 0.03 10.95 -10.11
N ALA A 211 -0.10 12.03 -9.34
CA ALA A 211 0.26 12.04 -7.91
C ALA A 211 -0.55 11.03 -7.10
N ARG A 212 -1.88 10.96 -7.31
CA ARG A 212 -2.74 9.96 -6.64
C ARG A 212 -2.37 8.53 -7.01
N ILE A 213 -2.09 8.26 -8.29
CA ILE A 213 -1.70 6.91 -8.76
C ILE A 213 -0.40 6.49 -8.08
N LEU A 214 0.61 7.37 -8.06
CA LEU A 214 1.90 7.07 -7.42
C LEU A 214 1.72 6.83 -5.92
N SER A 215 1.01 7.73 -5.24
CA SER A 215 0.75 7.61 -3.81
C SER A 215 0.04 6.29 -3.47
N ALA A 216 -1.03 5.97 -4.19
CA ALA A 216 -1.76 4.71 -4.02
C ALA A 216 -0.91 3.47 -4.35
N ALA A 217 -0.12 3.51 -5.43
CA ALA A 217 0.71 2.37 -5.82
C ALA A 217 1.81 2.07 -4.80
N TYR A 218 2.50 3.10 -4.28
CA TYR A 218 3.47 2.96 -3.21
C TYR A 218 2.82 2.49 -1.90
N GLY A 219 1.65 3.02 -1.56
CA GLY A 219 0.88 2.60 -0.38
C GLY A 219 0.47 1.13 -0.46
N GLN A 220 -0.02 0.67 -1.60
CA GLN A 220 -0.36 -0.74 -1.83
C GLN A 220 0.87 -1.65 -1.80
N LEU A 221 2.01 -1.22 -2.38
CA LEU A 221 3.26 -1.99 -2.27
C LEU A 221 3.65 -2.16 -0.80
N ALA A 222 3.58 -1.08 -0.01
CA ALA A 222 3.86 -1.15 1.42
C ALA A 222 2.94 -2.14 2.14
N ALA A 223 1.65 -2.13 1.80
CA ALA A 223 0.68 -3.05 2.37
C ALA A 223 1.00 -4.52 2.04
N VAL A 224 1.43 -4.85 0.81
CA VAL A 224 1.89 -6.21 0.45
C VAL A 224 3.05 -6.67 1.35
N TYR A 225 4.03 -5.79 1.61
CA TYR A 225 5.14 -6.10 2.52
C TYR A 225 4.69 -6.25 3.98
N LEU A 226 3.74 -5.46 4.44
CA LEU A 226 3.16 -5.62 5.79
C LEU A 226 2.40 -6.93 5.94
N ASP A 227 1.60 -7.29 4.94
CA ASP A 227 0.87 -8.57 4.92
C ASP A 227 1.85 -9.74 4.99
N ARG A 228 2.98 -9.62 4.27
CA ARG A 228 4.06 -10.60 4.32
C ARG A 228 4.69 -10.67 5.71
N ALA A 229 5.06 -9.52 6.30
CA ALA A 229 5.59 -9.48 7.66
C ALA A 229 4.62 -10.14 8.65
N ALA A 230 3.32 -9.86 8.55
CA ALA A 230 2.29 -10.44 9.40
C ALA A 230 2.14 -11.96 9.23
N ARG A 231 2.27 -12.49 8.00
CA ARG A 231 2.31 -13.94 7.74
C ARG A 231 3.49 -14.59 8.45
N PHE A 232 4.69 -14.04 8.30
CA PHE A 232 5.89 -14.59 8.94
C PHE A 232 5.89 -14.41 10.46
N GLU A 233 5.25 -13.36 11.00
CA GLU A 233 5.10 -13.20 12.44
C GLU A 233 4.18 -14.28 13.04
N ARG A 234 3.11 -14.68 12.33
CA ARG A 234 2.28 -15.83 12.73
C ARG A 234 3.08 -17.12 12.75
N LEU A 235 3.94 -17.34 11.75
CA LEU A 235 4.86 -18.47 11.72
C LEU A 235 5.84 -18.43 12.89
N ALA A 236 6.48 -17.29 13.12
CA ALA A 236 7.40 -17.07 14.24
C ALA A 236 6.74 -17.35 15.59
N ALA A 237 5.49 -16.92 15.79
CA ALA A 237 4.73 -17.19 17.00
C ALA A 237 4.50 -18.70 17.22
N GLY A 238 4.18 -19.44 16.16
CA GLY A 238 4.08 -20.91 16.22
C GLY A 238 5.39 -21.59 16.64
N TYR A 239 6.53 -21.11 16.11
CA TYR A 239 7.85 -21.63 16.47
C TYR A 239 8.22 -21.32 17.93
N ARG A 240 7.91 -20.11 18.41
CA ARG A 240 8.10 -19.72 19.81
C ARG A 240 7.27 -20.58 20.76
N ALA A 241 6.03 -20.90 20.39
CA ALA A 241 5.17 -21.77 21.19
C ALA A 241 5.72 -23.21 21.31
N GLN A 242 6.53 -23.65 20.35
CA GLN A 242 7.21 -24.95 20.36
C GLN A 242 8.58 -24.93 21.06
N ASN A 243 8.99 -23.79 21.64
CA ASN A 243 10.31 -23.59 22.26
C ASN A 243 11.48 -23.97 21.35
N LEU A 244 11.35 -23.72 20.04
CA LEU A 244 12.42 -23.97 19.08
C LEU A 244 13.62 -23.04 19.34
N ALA A 245 14.81 -23.51 18.96
CA ALA A 245 16.06 -22.80 19.19
C ALA A 245 16.07 -21.42 18.46
N PRO A 246 16.67 -20.37 19.06
CA PRO A 246 16.72 -19.04 18.46
C PRO A 246 17.32 -19.00 17.04
N GLU A 247 18.27 -19.88 16.74
CA GLU A 247 18.92 -20.01 15.44
C GLU A 247 17.93 -20.42 14.34
N THR A 248 16.91 -21.21 14.70
CA THR A 248 15.83 -21.60 13.79
C THR A 248 14.87 -20.45 13.49
N LEU A 249 14.72 -19.52 14.45
CA LEU A 249 13.82 -18.37 14.32
C LEU A 249 14.45 -17.22 13.53
N LYS A 250 15.78 -17.08 13.59
CA LYS A 250 16.53 -15.97 12.99
C LYS A 250 16.16 -15.69 11.52
N PRO A 251 16.13 -16.68 10.60
CA PRO A 251 15.77 -16.42 9.20
C PRO A 251 14.37 -15.84 9.03
N ILE A 252 13.42 -16.24 9.88
CA ILE A 252 12.05 -15.74 9.87
C ILE A 252 12.03 -14.27 10.33
N LEU A 253 12.77 -13.95 11.39
CA LEU A 253 12.89 -12.57 11.90
C LEU A 253 13.56 -11.65 10.88
N ASP A 254 14.58 -12.13 10.17
CA ASP A 254 15.25 -11.36 9.11
C ASP A 254 14.27 -11.02 7.97
N ILE A 255 13.38 -11.95 7.60
CA ILE A 255 12.33 -11.70 6.60
C ILE A 255 11.36 -10.63 7.11
N ILE A 256 10.86 -10.76 8.34
CA ILE A 256 9.92 -9.79 8.95
C ILE A 256 10.56 -8.41 8.97
N PHE A 257 11.80 -8.30 9.46
CA PHE A 257 12.53 -7.06 9.53
C PHE A 257 12.71 -6.42 8.15
N SER A 258 13.15 -7.20 7.15
CA SER A 258 13.33 -6.69 5.78
C SER A 258 12.02 -6.17 5.19
N ALA A 259 10.91 -6.89 5.43
CA ALA A 259 9.59 -6.50 4.94
C ALA A 259 9.09 -5.22 5.63
N GLU A 260 9.28 -5.06 6.94
CA GLU A 260 8.92 -3.84 7.65
C GLU A 260 9.76 -2.63 7.20
N VAL A 261 11.06 -2.80 6.96
CA VAL A 261 11.92 -1.74 6.38
C VAL A 261 11.42 -1.34 5.00
N SER A 262 11.17 -2.32 4.12
CA SER A 262 10.63 -2.05 2.77
C SER A 262 9.29 -1.33 2.85
N ALA A 263 8.37 -1.79 3.69
CA ALA A 263 7.07 -1.15 3.89
C ALA A 263 7.21 0.29 4.36
N SER A 264 8.04 0.56 5.38
CA SER A 264 8.29 1.91 5.89
C SER A 264 8.84 2.85 4.80
N ASN A 265 9.80 2.37 4.00
CA ASN A 265 10.36 3.15 2.89
C ASN A 265 9.32 3.47 1.82
N LEU A 266 8.51 2.47 1.42
CA LEU A 266 7.44 2.65 0.44
C LEU A 266 6.33 3.57 0.96
N MET A 267 6.01 3.51 2.25
CA MET A 267 5.08 4.43 2.88
C MET A 267 5.59 5.88 2.84
N ASN A 268 6.89 6.09 3.08
CA ASN A 268 7.50 7.42 2.90
C ASN A 268 7.41 7.90 1.44
N GLN A 269 7.54 7.00 0.46
CA GLN A 269 7.33 7.35 -0.95
C GLN A 269 5.87 7.69 -1.25
N ALA A 270 4.91 6.96 -0.68
CA ALA A 270 3.50 7.30 -0.83
C ALA A 270 3.17 8.69 -0.27
N ALA A 271 3.78 9.02 0.89
CA ALA A 271 3.68 10.34 1.51
C ALA A 271 4.35 11.45 0.69
N PHE A 272 5.47 11.13 0.06
CA PHE A 272 6.17 12.03 -0.85
C PHE A 272 5.24 12.53 -1.98
N PHE A 273 4.34 11.66 -2.47
CA PHE A 273 3.35 11.98 -3.51
C PHE A 273 1.97 12.44 -2.99
N GLY A 274 1.84 12.75 -1.69
CA GLY A 274 0.68 13.44 -1.14
C GLY A 274 -0.17 12.68 -0.12
N ASP A 275 0.20 11.46 0.28
CA ASP A 275 -0.50 10.73 1.34
C ASP A 275 0.21 10.88 2.71
N GLU A 276 -0.11 11.98 3.39
CA GLU A 276 0.48 12.33 4.68
C GLU A 276 0.22 11.28 5.77
N PHE A 277 -0.94 10.62 5.72
CA PHE A 277 -1.29 9.57 6.68
C PHE A 277 -0.31 8.40 6.58
N THR A 278 0.02 8.00 5.36
CA THR A 278 1.00 6.95 5.12
C THR A 278 2.39 7.36 5.60
N GLY A 279 2.74 8.64 5.59
CA GLY A 279 3.98 9.15 6.20
C GLY A 279 4.01 8.98 7.72
N LEU A 280 2.88 9.19 8.41
CA LEU A 280 2.76 8.90 9.85
C LEU A 280 2.85 7.40 10.15
N LEU A 281 2.26 6.56 9.28
CA LEU A 281 2.37 5.11 9.40
C LEU A 281 3.79 4.61 9.16
N ALA A 282 4.54 5.23 8.23
CA ALA A 282 5.92 4.87 7.95
C ALA A 282 6.78 4.85 9.21
N LEU A 283 6.62 5.86 10.09
CA LEU A 283 7.32 5.96 11.37
C LEU A 283 6.94 4.83 12.34
N LYS A 284 5.66 4.43 12.37
CA LYS A 284 5.17 3.35 13.24
C LYS A 284 5.64 1.98 12.77
N VAL A 285 5.78 1.79 11.46
CA VAL A 285 6.24 0.54 10.85
C VAL A 285 7.74 0.39 10.93
N ASN A 286 8.50 1.50 10.94
CA ASN A 286 9.96 1.49 10.92
C ASN A 286 10.55 0.70 12.13
N PRO A 287 11.25 -0.42 11.89
CA PRO A 287 11.76 -1.25 12.98
C PRO A 287 12.89 -0.54 13.77
N TYR A 288 13.63 0.38 13.16
CA TYR A 288 14.62 1.19 13.87
C TYR A 288 13.96 2.17 14.83
N ALA A 289 12.85 2.80 14.40
CA ALA A 289 12.08 3.69 15.27
C ALA A 289 11.48 2.92 16.46
N LYS A 290 10.95 1.71 16.23
CA LYS A 290 10.48 0.81 17.29
C LYS A 290 11.58 0.45 18.28
N LEU A 291 12.77 0.09 17.78
CA LEU A 291 13.93 -0.26 18.61
C LEU A 291 14.37 0.90 19.51
N CYS A 292 14.54 2.10 18.93
CA CYS A 292 14.88 3.30 19.69
C CYS A 292 13.81 3.60 20.75
N GLY A 293 12.53 3.48 20.39
CA GLY A 293 11.41 3.66 21.32
C GLY A 293 11.46 2.69 22.50
N SER A 294 11.75 1.40 22.26
CA SER A 294 11.89 0.41 23.33
C SER A 294 13.06 0.70 24.26
N ILE A 295 14.23 1.08 23.72
CA ILE A 295 15.42 1.39 24.52
C ILE A 295 15.17 2.58 25.45
N VAL A 296 14.53 3.63 24.93
CA VAL A 296 14.17 4.81 25.73
C VAL A 296 13.15 4.45 26.81
N LYS A 297 12.13 3.66 26.48
CA LYS A 297 11.13 3.22 27.45
C LYS A 297 11.76 2.40 28.59
N ASP A 298 12.62 1.45 28.25
CA ASP A 298 13.31 0.62 29.25
C ASP A 298 14.22 1.48 30.14
N SER A 299 14.93 2.44 29.56
CA SER A 299 15.78 3.38 30.31
C SER A 299 14.97 4.24 31.30
N ILE A 300 13.76 4.65 30.92
CA ILE A 300 12.85 5.41 31.80
C ILE A 300 12.35 4.52 32.94
N VAL A 301 11.91 3.29 32.63
CA VAL A 301 11.42 2.34 33.63
C VAL A 301 12.52 2.02 34.65
N ASP A 302 13.76 1.79 34.20
CA ASP A 302 14.90 1.56 35.07
C ASP A 302 15.20 2.76 35.98
N SER A 303 15.07 3.98 35.44
CA SER A 303 15.29 5.21 36.21
C SER A 303 14.23 5.39 37.30
N VAL A 304 12.96 5.13 36.99
CA VAL A 304 11.84 5.18 37.95
C VAL A 304 12.01 4.11 39.03
N ASN A 305 12.35 2.87 38.66
CA ASN A 305 12.57 1.79 39.60
C ASN A 305 13.74 2.06 40.55
N LYS A 306 14.80 2.73 40.07
CA LYS A 306 15.90 3.17 40.94
C LYS A 306 15.47 4.20 41.98
N HIS A 307 14.56 5.12 41.63
CA HIS A 307 14.07 6.15 42.56
C HIS A 307 13.03 5.62 43.56
N ILE A 308 12.23 4.61 43.21
CA ILE A 308 11.26 4.00 44.12
C ILE A 308 11.94 3.15 45.21
N ASN A 309 13.11 2.57 44.91
CA ASN A 309 13.84 1.67 45.82
C ASN A 309 14.91 2.39 46.67
N GLN A 310 14.92 3.73 46.67
CA GLN A 310 15.74 4.58 47.53
C GLN A 310 14.87 5.23 48.61
#